data_AF-A0A972HSW5-F1
#
_entry.id   AF-A0A972HSW5-F1
#
_cell.length_a   1.000
_cell.length_b   1.000
_cell.length_c   1.000
_cell.angle_alpha   90.00
_cell.angle_beta   90.00
_cell.angle_gamma   90.00
#
_symmetry.space_group_name_H-M   'P 1'
#
loop_
_entity.id
_entity.type
_entity.pdbx_description
1 polymer ?
#
loop_
_entity_poly.entity_id
_entity_poly.type
_entity_poly.pdbx_seq_one_letter_code
_entity_poly.pdbx_strand_id
1 'polypeptide(L)'
;MKRFQQMYLTLLMIFGISIYGSVLFAQEHPTTQEHPTKKKEKQEHPTKSKAKEHPSEHPTSKARKITKETLAEAIEAYVNAEAKKHDGYFVFMDDKEKKELKLKLVKVHKERLARISEDVYFACADFKTPDGQVYDLDIFMKGKTADDLTFTEIMLHKKNGVPRYTWYEENGVWKRKPVE
;
A
#
# COMPACT_ATOMS: atom_id res chain seq x y z
N MET A 1 15.86 -40.26 36.43
CA MET A 1 16.60 -40.89 35.31
C MET A 1 17.11 -39.76 34.40
N LYS A 2 18.44 -39.69 34.20
CA LYS A 2 19.24 -38.96 33.17
C LYS A 2 18.79 -37.52 32.81
N ARG A 3 19.38 -36.47 33.40
CA ARG A 3 20.65 -35.78 33.05
C ARG A 3 20.84 -35.56 31.53
N PHE A 4 20.57 -34.34 31.06
CA PHE A 4 21.16 -33.80 29.83
C PHE A 4 21.96 -32.54 30.19
N GLN A 5 23.27 -32.65 30.04
CA GLN A 5 24.25 -31.58 30.19
C GLN A 5 24.54 -30.92 28.82
N GLN A 6 25.35 -29.86 28.90
CA GLN A 6 26.11 -29.16 27.84
C GLN A 6 25.31 -28.19 26.97
N MET A 7 25.40 -26.86 27.13
CA MET A 7 26.57 -25.96 27.09
C MET A 7 27.30 -26.01 25.75
N TYR A 8 26.93 -25.10 24.82
CA TYR A 8 27.82 -24.63 23.76
C TYR A 8 27.75 -23.11 23.66
N LEU A 9 28.86 -22.53 24.06
CA LEU A 9 29.31 -21.16 23.93
C LEU A 9 30.14 -21.09 22.64
N THR A 10 29.84 -20.18 21.72
CA THR A 10 30.85 -19.64 20.80
C THR A 10 30.50 -18.23 20.34
N LEU A 11 31.30 -17.32 20.87
CA LEU A 11 31.43 -15.89 20.56
C LEU A 11 32.23 -15.73 19.25
N LEU A 12 31.80 -14.87 18.33
CA LEU A 12 32.72 -14.21 17.39
C LEU A 12 32.23 -12.78 17.10
N MET A 13 33.01 -11.83 17.62
CA MET A 13 32.98 -10.42 17.25
C MET A 13 33.64 -10.22 15.89
N ILE A 14 33.03 -9.45 14.99
CA ILE A 14 33.76 -8.61 14.03
C ILE A 14 33.04 -7.27 13.90
N PHE A 15 33.68 -6.23 14.44
CA PHE A 15 33.43 -4.83 14.12
C PHE A 15 33.91 -4.53 12.70
N GLY A 16 33.14 -3.76 11.94
CA GLY A 16 33.54 -3.28 10.60
C GLY A 16 32.68 -2.10 10.16
N ILE A 17 32.92 -0.94 10.78
CA ILE A 17 32.41 0.36 10.35
C ILE A 17 33.12 0.75 9.04
N SER A 18 32.37 1.13 8.00
CA SER A 18 32.88 2.06 7.00
C SER A 18 31.74 2.91 6.43
N ILE A 19 31.84 4.21 6.72
CA ILE A 19 30.96 5.29 6.28
C ILE A 19 31.78 6.11 5.29
N TYR A 20 31.31 6.32 4.06
CA TYR A 20 31.61 7.46 3.17
C TYR A 20 30.47 7.48 2.13
N GLY A 21 29.59 8.50 2.06
CA GLY A 21 29.79 9.81 1.42
C GLY A 21 29.51 9.67 -0.09
N SER A 22 28.64 10.41 -0.81
CA SER A 22 28.07 11.74 -0.61
C SER A 22 26.85 11.92 -1.53
N VAL A 23 25.97 12.85 -1.16
CA VAL A 23 24.86 13.39 -1.96
C VAL A 23 25.42 14.33 -3.03
N LEU A 24 24.91 14.24 -4.27
CA LEU A 24 25.01 15.32 -5.25
C LEU A 24 23.62 15.61 -5.82
N PHE A 25 23.14 16.81 -5.50
CA PHE A 25 22.08 17.51 -6.22
C PHE A 25 22.66 18.08 -7.51
N ALA A 26 21.95 17.92 -8.63
CA ALA A 26 22.14 18.76 -9.80
C ALA A 26 20.76 19.04 -10.41
N GLN A 27 20.35 20.30 -10.28
CA GLN A 27 19.19 20.93 -10.90
C GLN A 27 19.76 21.79 -12.03
N GLU A 28 19.40 21.51 -13.28
CA GLU A 28 19.77 22.34 -14.42
C GLU A 28 18.56 22.50 -15.34
N HIS A 29 17.94 23.68 -15.28
CA HIS A 29 17.10 24.20 -16.35
C HIS A 29 18.00 24.86 -17.39
N PRO A 30 17.62 24.79 -18.67
CA PRO A 30 17.72 25.97 -19.51
C PRO A 30 16.36 26.40 -20.04
N THR A 31 15.99 27.62 -19.66
CA THR A 31 15.21 28.59 -20.43
C THR A 31 15.83 28.79 -21.82
N THR A 32 15.00 28.99 -22.86
CA THR A 32 15.06 30.08 -23.87
C THR A 32 13.99 29.81 -24.95
N GLN A 33 12.87 30.57 -24.98
CA GLN A 33 12.53 31.69 -25.92
C GLN A 33 12.24 31.17 -27.36
N GLU A 34 11.24 31.57 -28.16
CA GLU A 34 10.37 32.74 -28.29
C GLU A 34 9.02 32.43 -28.97
N HIS A 35 8.07 33.35 -28.74
CA HIS A 35 6.79 33.71 -29.41
C HIS A 35 6.83 33.82 -30.96
N PRO A 36 5.76 34.22 -31.73
CA PRO A 36 4.41 34.74 -31.37
C PRO A 36 3.23 34.12 -32.21
N THR A 37 1.91 34.23 -31.93
CA THR A 37 1.04 35.41 -32.16
C THR A 37 -0.46 35.03 -31.91
N LYS A 38 -1.11 35.76 -30.99
CA LYS A 38 -2.33 36.59 -31.18
C LYS A 38 -3.66 35.99 -31.75
N LYS A 39 -4.68 35.85 -30.87
CA LYS A 39 -6.09 36.37 -30.99
C LYS A 39 -6.92 35.86 -29.77
N LYS A 40 -7.34 36.67 -28.79
CA LYS A 40 -8.49 37.62 -28.68
C LYS A 40 -9.89 37.04 -28.96
N GLU A 41 -10.68 36.86 -27.89
CA GLU A 41 -12.14 37.08 -27.66
C GLU A 41 -12.59 36.13 -26.53
N LYS A 42 -13.03 36.53 -25.32
CA LYS A 42 -14.10 37.41 -24.81
C LYS A 42 -15.52 36.91 -25.14
N GLN A 43 -16.10 36.15 -24.21
CA GLN A 43 -17.55 35.94 -23.99
C GLN A 43 -17.72 35.70 -22.47
N GLU A 44 -18.05 36.74 -21.71
CA GLU A 44 -19.41 37.15 -21.30
C GLU A 44 -20.06 36.21 -20.27
N HIS A 45 -20.19 36.76 -19.06
CA HIS A 45 -20.78 36.15 -17.87
C HIS A 45 -21.90 37.11 -17.41
N PRO A 46 -23.19 36.73 -17.43
CA PRO A 46 -24.23 37.54 -16.82
C PRO A 46 -24.62 37.03 -15.43
N THR A 47 -24.28 37.87 -14.44
CA THR A 47 -25.13 38.44 -13.38
C THR A 47 -26.16 37.60 -12.60
N LYS A 48 -25.89 37.48 -11.29
CA LYS A 48 -26.76 37.54 -10.09
C LYS A 48 -28.09 36.76 -10.03
N SER A 49 -28.23 35.95 -8.97
CA SER A 49 -29.30 36.14 -7.97
C SER A 49 -28.91 35.57 -6.60
N LYS A 50 -29.16 36.36 -5.56
CA LYS A 50 -29.11 35.96 -4.13
C LYS A 50 -30.38 35.17 -3.83
N ALA A 51 -30.26 34.04 -3.14
CA ALA A 51 -31.25 33.58 -2.18
C ALA A 51 -30.50 32.89 -1.04
N LYS A 52 -30.72 33.42 0.16
CA LYS A 52 -30.14 32.98 1.42
C LYS A 52 -31.27 32.30 2.16
N GLU A 53 -31.30 30.98 2.15
CA GLU A 53 -32.20 30.18 2.98
C GLU A 53 -31.37 29.05 3.60
N HIS A 54 -31.15 29.14 4.90
CA HIS A 54 -30.73 28.01 5.72
C HIS A 54 -32.00 27.27 6.14
N PRO A 55 -32.03 25.95 5.94
CA PRO A 55 -32.49 25.07 7.01
C PRO A 55 -31.32 24.24 7.54
N SER A 56 -31.16 24.25 8.86
CA SER A 56 -30.29 23.32 9.57
C SER A 56 -30.74 21.89 9.32
N GLU A 57 -29.91 21.10 8.65
CA GLU A 57 -30.00 19.64 8.64
C GLU A 57 -28.62 19.07 9.01
N HIS A 58 -28.66 17.98 9.78
CA HIS A 58 -27.54 17.31 10.44
C HIS A 58 -26.32 17.10 9.51
N PRO A 59 -25.09 16.94 10.04
CA PRO A 59 -23.99 16.45 9.23
C PRO A 59 -24.23 14.96 8.94
N THR A 60 -25.07 14.68 7.94
CA THR A 60 -25.06 13.39 7.27
C THR A 60 -23.70 13.32 6.61
N SER A 61 -22.74 12.67 7.28
CA SER A 61 -21.41 12.45 6.73
C SER A 61 -21.59 11.84 5.34
N LYS A 62 -21.33 12.60 4.28
CA LYS A 62 -21.28 12.03 2.93
C LYS A 62 -20.29 10.88 3.00
N ALA A 63 -20.78 9.66 2.77
CA ALA A 63 -19.93 8.49 2.82
C ALA A 63 -18.72 8.68 1.91
N ARG A 64 -17.52 8.46 2.44
CA ARG A 64 -16.30 8.70 1.67
C ARG A 64 -16.23 7.69 0.52
N LYS A 65 -15.89 8.16 -0.68
CA LYS A 65 -15.72 7.27 -1.84
C LYS A 65 -14.46 6.43 -1.65
N ILE A 66 -14.49 5.21 -2.19
CA ILE A 66 -13.30 4.35 -2.24
C ILE A 66 -12.37 4.89 -3.32
N THR A 67 -11.21 5.40 -2.90
CA THR A 67 -10.09 5.79 -3.76
C THR A 67 -8.86 4.95 -3.42
N LYS A 68 -7.76 5.13 -4.16
CA LYS A 68 -6.50 4.44 -3.89
C LYS A 68 -5.96 4.80 -2.50
N GLU A 69 -6.12 6.06 -2.13
CA GLU A 69 -5.69 6.64 -0.87
C GLU A 69 -6.48 6.07 0.29
N THR A 70 -7.82 6.08 0.20
CA THR A 70 -8.67 5.57 1.28
C THR A 70 -8.53 4.05 1.46
N LEU A 71 -8.32 3.31 0.37
CA LEU A 71 -8.04 1.87 0.44
C LEU A 71 -6.70 1.61 1.13
N ALA A 72 -5.67 2.38 0.79
CA ALA A 72 -4.37 2.26 1.44
C ALA A 72 -4.43 2.62 2.93
N GLU A 73 -5.17 3.68 3.30
CA GLU A 73 -5.43 4.02 4.70
C GLU A 73 -6.12 2.87 5.46
N ALA A 74 -7.13 2.23 4.85
CA ALA A 74 -7.81 1.08 5.45
C ALA A 74 -6.88 -0.12 5.64
N ILE A 75 -6.02 -0.42 4.65
CA ILE A 75 -5.02 -1.48 4.73
C ILE A 75 -3.97 -1.18 5.80
N GLU A 76 -3.42 0.04 5.83
CA GLU A 76 -2.48 0.48 6.86
C GLU A 76 -3.12 0.37 8.26
N ALA A 77 -4.36 0.82 8.42
CA ALA A 77 -5.09 0.72 9.68
C ALA A 77 -5.28 -0.73 10.13
N TYR A 78 -5.72 -1.62 9.23
CA TYR A 78 -5.87 -3.04 9.51
C TYR A 78 -4.54 -3.68 9.91
N VAL A 79 -3.48 -3.50 9.11
CA VAL A 79 -2.16 -4.09 9.36
C VAL A 79 -1.58 -3.60 10.69
N ASN A 80 -1.72 -2.30 10.99
CA ASN A 80 -1.27 -1.74 12.26
C ASN A 80 -2.07 -2.26 13.45
N ALA A 81 -3.38 -2.47 13.30
CA ALA A 81 -4.22 -3.05 14.35
C ALA A 81 -3.83 -4.50 14.64
N GLU A 82 -3.58 -5.31 13.61
CA GLU A 82 -3.09 -6.69 13.78
C GLU A 82 -1.68 -6.70 14.38
N ALA A 83 -0.78 -5.84 13.88
CA ALA A 83 0.59 -5.77 14.41
C ALA A 83 0.64 -5.43 15.90
N LYS A 84 -0.25 -4.55 16.39
CA LYS A 84 -0.36 -4.22 17.82
C LYS A 84 -0.73 -5.42 18.70
N LYS A 85 -1.42 -6.42 18.15
CA LYS A 85 -1.78 -7.66 18.87
C LYS A 85 -0.60 -8.65 18.97
N HIS A 86 0.45 -8.43 18.18
CA HIS A 86 1.56 -9.36 17.99
C HIS A 86 2.92 -8.65 18.10
N ASP A 87 3.12 -7.91 19.18
CA ASP A 87 4.40 -7.24 19.52
C ASP A 87 4.97 -6.32 18.41
N GLY A 88 4.07 -5.69 17.64
CA GLY A 88 4.44 -4.80 16.54
C GLY A 88 4.74 -5.50 15.21
N TYR A 89 4.39 -6.78 15.07
CA TYR A 89 4.55 -7.55 13.83
C TYR A 89 3.21 -7.99 13.27
N PHE A 90 3.01 -7.79 11.97
CA PHE A 90 1.94 -8.48 11.25
C PHE A 90 2.34 -9.94 11.06
N VAL A 91 1.56 -10.88 11.61
CA VAL A 91 1.84 -12.32 11.53
C VAL A 91 1.08 -12.92 10.37
N PHE A 92 1.78 -13.59 9.46
CA PHE A 92 1.20 -14.22 8.28
C PHE A 92 1.73 -15.64 8.09
N MET A 93 0.83 -16.61 7.85
CA MET A 93 1.22 -17.98 7.54
C MET A 93 1.42 -18.15 6.02
N ASP A 94 2.63 -18.49 5.61
CA ASP A 94 2.93 -18.88 4.24
C ASP A 94 2.53 -20.34 4.00
N ASP A 95 1.38 -20.56 3.37
CA ASP A 95 0.86 -21.90 3.11
C ASP A 95 1.71 -22.74 2.15
N LYS A 96 2.49 -22.12 1.27
CA LYS A 96 3.35 -22.84 0.32
C LYS A 96 4.59 -23.37 1.02
N GLU A 97 5.18 -22.56 1.90
CA GLU A 97 6.40 -22.91 2.65
C GLU A 97 6.12 -23.47 4.05
N LYS A 98 4.84 -23.51 4.47
CA LYS A 98 4.39 -23.89 5.82
C LYS A 98 5.17 -23.16 6.91
N LYS A 99 5.33 -21.84 6.73
CA LYS A 99 6.16 -20.99 7.59
C LYS A 99 5.38 -19.79 8.08
N GLU A 100 5.43 -19.55 9.40
CA GLU A 100 4.97 -18.29 9.99
C GLU A 100 5.98 -17.17 9.69
N LEU A 101 5.48 -16.05 9.20
CA LEU A 101 6.23 -14.84 8.90
C LEU A 101 5.86 -13.75 9.90
N LYS A 102 6.88 -13.16 10.53
CA LYS A 102 6.75 -11.91 11.30
C LYS A 102 7.14 -10.75 10.42
N LEU A 103 6.19 -9.90 10.08
CA LEU A 103 6.32 -8.89 9.04
C LEU A 103 6.15 -7.48 9.61
N LYS A 104 6.95 -6.54 9.10
CA LYS A 104 6.76 -5.10 9.28
C LYS A 104 6.32 -4.50 7.96
N LEU A 105 5.26 -3.71 7.99
CA LEU A 105 4.80 -2.96 6.82
C LEU A 105 5.85 -1.93 6.42
N VAL A 106 6.21 -1.92 5.13
CA VAL A 106 7.11 -0.92 4.54
C VAL A 106 6.29 0.14 3.82
N LYS A 107 5.39 -0.27 2.93
CA LYS A 107 4.48 0.64 2.21
C LYS A 107 3.28 -0.11 1.65
N VAL A 108 2.17 0.60 1.50
CA VAL A 108 1.07 0.18 0.63
C VAL A 108 1.23 0.91 -0.70
N HIS A 109 1.19 0.17 -1.81
CA HIS A 109 1.31 0.71 -3.15
C HIS A 109 0.00 1.43 -3.54
N LYS A 110 0.09 2.74 -3.79
CA LYS A 110 -1.08 3.62 -4.07
C LYS A 110 -1.28 3.85 -5.57
N GLU A 111 -0.48 3.21 -6.41
CA GLU A 111 -0.55 3.34 -7.87
C GLU A 111 -1.70 2.56 -8.49
N ARG A 112 -2.13 1.45 -7.86
CA ARG A 112 -3.12 0.53 -8.42
C ARG A 112 -4.16 0.13 -7.38
N LEU A 113 -5.34 0.72 -7.48
CA LEU A 113 -6.56 0.13 -6.94
C LEU A 113 -7.09 -0.80 -8.02
N ALA A 114 -7.19 -2.07 -7.71
CA ALA A 114 -7.77 -3.04 -8.60
C ALA A 114 -9.04 -3.60 -7.95
N ARG A 115 -10.13 -3.53 -8.71
CA ARG A 115 -11.42 -4.10 -8.35
C ARG A 115 -11.50 -5.50 -8.97
N ILE A 116 -11.77 -6.51 -8.15
CA ILE A 116 -11.86 -7.91 -8.60
C ILE A 116 -13.30 -8.37 -8.70
N SER A 117 -14.20 -7.80 -7.90
CA SER A 117 -15.62 -8.08 -8.00
C SER A 117 -16.44 -6.90 -7.46
N GLU A 118 -17.75 -7.10 -7.28
CA GLU A 118 -18.60 -6.11 -6.66
C GLU A 118 -18.13 -5.82 -5.23
N ASP A 119 -17.82 -4.55 -4.95
CA ASP A 119 -17.36 -4.06 -3.65
C ASP A 119 -16.07 -4.70 -3.10
N VAL A 120 -15.32 -5.47 -3.90
CA VAL A 120 -14.03 -6.07 -3.49
C VAL A 120 -12.87 -5.42 -4.24
N TYR A 121 -11.92 -4.94 -3.43
CA TYR A 121 -10.76 -4.19 -3.87
C TYR A 121 -9.50 -4.82 -3.30
N PHE A 122 -8.37 -4.64 -3.97
CA PHE A 122 -7.09 -4.98 -3.39
C PHE A 122 -6.02 -3.93 -3.70
N ALA A 123 -4.99 -3.92 -2.85
CA ALA A 123 -3.73 -3.26 -3.12
C ALA A 123 -2.57 -4.15 -2.67
N CYS A 124 -1.44 -4.02 -3.36
CA CYS A 124 -0.19 -4.65 -2.96
C CYS A 124 0.43 -3.85 -1.82
N ALA A 125 1.08 -4.54 -0.88
CA ALA A 125 1.86 -3.91 0.17
C ALA A 125 3.19 -4.64 0.36
N ASP A 126 4.25 -3.85 0.47
CA ASP A 126 5.59 -4.34 0.76
C ASP A 126 5.75 -4.55 2.27
N PHE A 127 6.27 -5.71 2.63
CA PHE A 127 6.61 -6.11 3.98
C PHE A 127 8.05 -6.57 4.07
N LYS A 128 8.64 -6.45 5.27
CA LYS A 128 9.96 -6.99 5.58
C LYS A 128 9.94 -7.79 6.87
N THR A 129 10.68 -8.87 6.90
CA THR A 129 11.03 -9.58 8.13
C THR A 129 12.22 -8.91 8.83
N PRO A 130 12.50 -9.23 10.11
CA PRO A 130 13.66 -8.72 10.83
C PRO A 130 15.02 -9.02 10.16
N ASP A 131 15.13 -10.14 9.45
CA ASP A 131 16.30 -10.57 8.68
C ASP A 131 16.41 -9.92 7.30
N GLY A 132 15.49 -9.01 6.94
CA GLY A 132 15.57 -8.19 5.73
C GLY A 132 14.95 -8.83 4.48
N GLN A 133 14.36 -10.01 4.59
CA GLN A 133 13.63 -10.67 3.52
C GLN A 133 12.37 -9.86 3.18
N VAL A 134 12.14 -9.63 1.87
CA VAL A 134 11.03 -8.81 1.37
C VAL A 134 9.88 -9.69 0.91
N TYR A 135 8.67 -9.28 1.24
CA TYR A 135 7.43 -9.91 0.84
C TYR A 135 6.48 -8.87 0.28
N ASP A 136 5.81 -9.21 -0.80
CA ASP A 136 4.81 -8.37 -1.45
C ASP A 136 3.47 -9.11 -1.27
N LEU A 137 2.59 -8.57 -0.43
CA LEU A 137 1.30 -9.19 -0.10
C LEU A 137 0.16 -8.40 -0.75
N ASP A 138 -0.73 -9.12 -1.42
CA ASP A 138 -1.98 -8.58 -1.95
C ASP A 138 -3.02 -8.65 -0.84
N ILE A 139 -3.52 -7.49 -0.38
CA ILE A 139 -4.48 -7.38 0.71
C ILE A 139 -5.83 -6.97 0.14
N PHE A 140 -6.85 -7.75 0.43
CA PHE A 140 -8.19 -7.62 -0.12
C PHE A 140 -9.13 -7.05 0.94
N MET A 141 -9.90 -6.06 0.52
CA MET A 141 -10.88 -5.36 1.34
C MET A 141 -12.23 -5.35 0.64
N LYS A 142 -13.31 -5.47 1.41
CA LYS A 142 -14.68 -5.39 0.93
C LYS A 142 -15.45 -4.28 1.61
N GLY A 143 -16.19 -3.48 0.82
CA GLY A 143 -17.02 -2.39 1.32
C GLY A 143 -17.61 -1.54 0.19
N LYS A 144 -18.68 -0.81 0.47
CA LYS A 144 -19.36 0.08 -0.51
C LYS A 144 -18.80 1.50 -0.52
N THR A 145 -18.13 1.87 0.57
CA THR A 145 -17.62 3.19 0.91
C THR A 145 -16.23 3.02 1.55
N ALA A 146 -15.48 4.10 1.75
CA ALA A 146 -14.20 4.00 2.44
C ALA A 146 -14.36 3.71 3.95
N ASP A 147 -15.51 4.05 4.52
CA ASP A 147 -15.77 3.94 5.96
C ASP A 147 -16.23 2.53 6.39
N ASP A 148 -16.61 1.67 5.43
CA ASP A 148 -17.04 0.28 5.65
C ASP A 148 -16.11 -0.76 4.99
N LEU A 149 -14.89 -0.36 4.59
CA LEU A 149 -13.88 -1.30 4.12
C LEU A 149 -13.48 -2.26 5.24
N THR A 150 -13.65 -3.55 4.97
CA THR A 150 -13.35 -4.64 5.89
C THR A 150 -12.39 -5.64 5.26
N PHE A 151 -11.46 -6.15 6.05
CA PHE A 151 -10.52 -7.17 5.59
C PHE A 151 -11.25 -8.45 5.16
N THR A 152 -10.83 -9.02 4.03
CA THR A 152 -11.38 -10.29 3.54
C THR A 152 -10.33 -11.38 3.38
N GLU A 153 -9.24 -11.07 2.68
CA GLU A 153 -8.23 -12.05 2.29
C GLU A 153 -6.87 -11.37 2.18
N ILE A 154 -5.82 -12.13 2.38
CA ILE A 154 -4.45 -11.72 2.12
C ILE A 154 -3.69 -12.84 1.43
N MET A 155 -2.88 -12.47 0.45
CA MET A 155 -2.16 -13.44 -0.37
C MET A 155 -0.72 -13.03 -0.58
N LEU A 156 0.19 -13.99 -0.50
CA LEU A 156 1.61 -13.76 -0.81
C LEU A 156 1.82 -13.75 -2.33
N HIS A 157 2.01 -12.56 -2.89
CA HIS A 157 2.24 -12.34 -4.30
C HIS A 157 3.72 -12.53 -4.68
N LYS A 158 4.65 -11.88 -3.96
CA LYS A 158 6.09 -12.04 -4.22
C LYS A 158 6.90 -12.30 -2.96
N LYS A 159 8.01 -13.03 -3.12
CA LYS A 159 9.05 -13.24 -2.12
C LYS A 159 10.39 -12.84 -2.73
N ASN A 160 11.10 -11.87 -2.16
CA ASN A 160 12.31 -11.25 -2.72
C ASN A 160 12.17 -10.89 -4.21
N GLY A 161 11.06 -10.26 -4.58
CA GLY A 161 10.80 -9.88 -5.97
C GLY A 161 10.42 -11.03 -6.90
N VAL A 162 10.47 -12.29 -6.47
CA VAL A 162 10.04 -13.45 -7.26
C VAL A 162 8.53 -13.64 -7.10
N PRO A 163 7.72 -13.47 -8.17
CA PRO A 163 6.27 -13.65 -8.10
C PRO A 163 5.86 -15.12 -7.98
N ARG A 164 4.77 -15.38 -7.27
CA ARG A 164 4.14 -16.70 -7.16
C ARG A 164 2.96 -16.88 -8.11
N TYR A 165 2.34 -15.78 -8.50
CA TYR A 165 1.30 -15.71 -9.51
C TYR A 165 1.39 -14.35 -10.21
N THR A 166 0.73 -14.22 -11.33
CA THR A 166 0.56 -12.96 -12.05
C THR A 166 -0.91 -12.61 -12.20
N TRP A 167 -1.17 -11.33 -12.39
CA TRP A 167 -2.50 -10.77 -12.62
C TRP A 167 -2.73 -10.56 -14.11
N TYR A 168 -3.95 -10.83 -14.56
CA TYR A 168 -4.43 -10.47 -15.89
C TYR A 168 -5.85 -9.92 -15.80
N GLU A 169 -6.20 -9.02 -16.70
CA GLU A 169 -7.54 -8.45 -16.78
C GLU A 169 -8.34 -9.16 -17.86
N GLU A 170 -9.56 -9.58 -17.53
CA GLU A 170 -10.51 -10.17 -18.46
C GLU A 170 -11.86 -9.49 -18.27
N ASN A 171 -12.33 -8.75 -19.29
CA ASN A 171 -13.61 -8.03 -19.27
C ASN A 171 -13.75 -7.04 -18.09
N GLY A 172 -12.70 -6.29 -17.74
CA GLY A 172 -12.72 -5.34 -16.62
C GLY A 172 -12.57 -5.99 -15.25
N VAL A 173 -12.37 -7.31 -15.18
CA VAL A 173 -12.21 -8.08 -13.95
C VAL A 173 -10.79 -8.64 -13.87
N TRP A 174 -10.11 -8.34 -12.76
CA TRP A 174 -8.77 -8.85 -12.50
C TRP A 174 -8.82 -10.32 -12.03
N LYS A 175 -8.04 -11.18 -12.69
CA LYS A 175 -7.89 -12.61 -12.40
C LYS A 175 -6.43 -12.99 -12.23
N ARG A 176 -6.18 -14.12 -11.57
CA ARG A 176 -4.84 -14.63 -11.25
C ARG A 176 -4.52 -15.87 -12.08
N LYS A 177 -3.26 -16.02 -12.47
CA LYS A 177 -2.70 -17.27 -13.01
C LYS A 177 -1.32 -17.56 -12.42
N PRO A 178 -0.89 -18.84 -12.32
CA PRO A 178 0.47 -19.17 -11.94
C PRO A 178 1.51 -18.49 -12.85
N VAL A 179 2.70 -18.26 -12.31
CA VAL A 179 3.87 -17.88 -13.14
C VAL A 179 4.32 -19.14 -13.88
N GLU A 180 4.47 -19.05 -15.20
CA GLU A 180 5.00 -20.12 -16.06
C GLU A 180 6.49 -20.36 -15.81
#